data_AF-A0A5D2NY36-F1
#
_entry.id   AF-A0A5D2NY36-F1
#
_cell.length_a   1.000
_cell.length_b   1.000
_cell.length_c   1.000
_cell.angle_alpha   90.00
_cell.angle_beta   90.00
_cell.angle_gamma   90.00
#
_symmetry.space_group_name_H-M   'P 1'
#
loop_
_entity.id
_entity.type
_entity.pdbx_description
1 polymer ?
#
loop_
_entity_poly.entity_id
_entity_poly.type
_entity_poly.pdbx_seq_one_letter_code
_entity_poly.pdbx_strand_id
1 'polypeptide(L)'
;MQQSNAAATAFYDHTGGGGSFNNAGPAGGDAGDAVMARWLQSAGLQHLAFPLTSTGIDQRLLPNLLMQISTRENNVAKIKVVVRKRPLNKKEISRKEDDIVTVDENALTVHEPKLKVDLTAYVEKHEFCFDAVLDEHVTNDEVYRVTVEPIIPIIFQRTKATCFAYGQTGSGKTFAMQPLPLRAAQDLIRFLHQPVYHSQRFKLWLSYFEIYGGKLFDLLSDRK
;
A
#
# COMPACT_ATOMS: atom_id res chain seq x y z
N MET A 1 -13.99 10.01 20.19
CA MET A 1 -12.66 9.42 20.38
C MET A 1 -12.43 8.14 19.58
N GLN A 2 -11.74 8.28 18.46
CA GLN A 2 -10.59 7.48 18.00
C GLN A 2 -10.51 5.97 17.90
N GLN A 3 -10.34 5.58 16.64
CA GLN A 3 -10.00 4.28 16.06
C GLN A 3 -8.58 3.81 16.38
N SER A 4 -8.40 2.49 16.38
CA SER A 4 -7.25 1.66 16.79
C SER A 4 -6.29 1.32 15.64
N ASN A 5 -4.97 1.49 15.86
CA ASN A 5 -3.91 1.02 14.96
C ASN A 5 -3.48 -0.42 15.26
N ALA A 6 -3.85 -1.36 14.40
CA ALA A 6 -3.01 -2.50 14.05
C ALA A 6 -2.73 -2.37 12.56
N ALA A 7 -1.63 -1.69 12.17
CA ALA A 7 -1.45 -1.22 10.78
C ALA A 7 -2.80 -0.73 10.18
N ALA A 8 -3.41 0.26 10.84
CA ALA A 8 -4.63 0.95 10.43
C ALA A 8 -4.79 2.22 11.28
N THR A 9 -4.32 3.36 10.76
CA THR A 9 -4.37 4.73 11.29
C THR A 9 -5.59 5.12 12.17
N ALA A 10 -5.35 6.02 13.14
CA ALA A 10 -6.26 6.49 14.21
C ALA A 10 -6.54 8.01 14.12
N PHE A 11 -7.79 8.50 14.32
CA PHE A 11 -8.10 9.94 14.67
C PHE A 11 -9.13 10.21 15.80
N TYR A 12 -8.79 11.19 16.67
CA TYR A 12 -9.14 11.53 18.08
C TYR A 12 -10.62 11.71 18.49
N ASP A 13 -10.84 11.90 19.80
CA ASP A 13 -11.67 12.96 20.41
C ASP A 13 -12.11 12.77 21.89
N HIS A 14 -11.63 13.65 22.79
CA HIS A 14 -11.80 13.66 24.25
C HIS A 14 -13.21 14.13 24.63
N THR A 15 -13.79 13.55 25.67
CA THR A 15 -14.73 14.27 26.54
C THR A 15 -14.31 14.09 28.00
N GLY A 16 -14.31 15.12 28.85
CA GLY A 16 -14.90 16.43 28.64
C GLY A 16 -14.50 17.50 29.67
N GLY A 17 -15.16 18.65 29.52
CA GLY A 17 -15.11 19.78 30.46
C GLY A 17 -15.47 21.14 29.86
N GLY A 18 -16.76 21.38 29.58
CA GLY A 18 -17.45 22.68 29.69
C GLY A 18 -17.15 23.82 28.70
N GLY A 19 -18.21 24.35 28.05
CA GLY A 19 -18.23 25.72 27.49
C GLY A 19 -18.89 25.84 26.12
N SER A 20 -20.11 26.40 26.09
CA SER A 20 -20.87 26.79 24.88
C SER A 20 -20.15 27.87 24.07
N PHE A 21 -20.13 27.79 22.72
CA PHE A 21 -20.25 28.92 21.75
C PHE A 21 -20.31 28.39 20.30
N ASN A 22 -21.21 28.96 19.50
CA ASN A 22 -21.41 28.72 18.05
C ASN A 22 -20.21 29.17 17.20
N ASN A 23 -19.84 28.45 16.11
CA ASN A 23 -19.79 28.98 14.73
C ASN A 23 -19.40 27.92 13.66
N ALA A 24 -19.66 28.25 12.40
CA ALA A 24 -19.50 27.49 11.14
C ALA A 24 -18.06 26.99 10.80
N GLY A 25 -17.97 26.03 9.85
CA GLY A 25 -16.76 25.30 9.40
C GLY A 25 -15.64 26.14 8.71
N PRO A 26 -14.56 25.53 8.15
CA PRO A 26 -14.67 24.55 7.05
C PRO A 26 -13.65 23.37 7.07
N ALA A 27 -13.82 22.50 6.05
CA ALA A 27 -13.01 21.37 5.57
C ALA A 27 -11.53 21.27 6.00
N GLY A 28 -11.10 20.05 6.38
CA GLY A 28 -9.72 19.74 6.74
C GLY A 28 -9.25 18.40 6.15
N GLY A 29 -8.88 18.40 4.87
CA GLY A 29 -7.96 17.42 4.30
C GLY A 29 -6.54 17.99 4.41
N ASP A 30 -5.74 17.49 5.35
CA ASP A 30 -4.33 17.91 5.46
C ASP A 30 -3.48 17.02 6.40
N ALA A 31 -4.11 16.25 7.29
CA ALA A 31 -3.38 15.51 8.32
C ALA A 31 -2.65 14.25 7.79
N GLY A 32 -3.19 13.60 6.75
CA GLY A 32 -2.58 12.40 6.14
C GLY A 32 -1.39 12.72 5.25
N ASP A 33 -1.49 13.82 4.49
CA ASP A 33 -0.44 14.31 3.60
C ASP A 33 0.77 14.80 4.39
N ALA A 34 0.56 15.44 5.54
CA ALA A 34 1.64 15.87 6.42
C ALA A 34 2.48 14.70 6.99
N VAL A 35 1.85 13.55 7.26
CA VAL A 35 2.55 12.35 7.77
C VAL A 35 3.39 11.70 6.68
N MET A 36 2.85 11.60 5.46
CA MET A 36 3.60 11.10 4.30
C MET A 36 4.72 12.05 3.87
N ALA A 37 4.46 13.35 3.84
CA ALA A 37 5.48 14.36 3.55
C ALA A 37 6.65 14.27 4.54
N ARG A 38 6.37 14.10 5.84
CA ARG A 38 7.39 14.01 6.89
C ARG A 38 8.20 12.71 6.84
N TRP A 39 7.60 11.61 6.38
CA TRP A 39 8.32 10.35 6.15
C TRP A 39 9.18 10.40 4.87
N LEU A 40 8.65 10.90 3.76
CA LEU A 40 9.39 11.10 2.50
C LEU A 40 10.58 12.04 2.68
N GLN A 41 10.43 13.06 3.53
CA GLN A 41 11.50 14.00 3.89
C GLN A 41 12.59 13.33 4.74
N SER A 42 12.22 12.40 5.63
CA SER A 42 13.18 11.59 6.42
C SER A 42 13.88 10.50 5.58
N ALA A 43 13.26 10.09 4.46
CA ALA A 43 13.79 9.11 3.52
C ALA A 43 14.55 9.73 2.32
N GLY A 44 14.63 11.06 2.21
CA GLY A 44 15.41 11.76 1.18
C GLY A 44 14.80 11.77 -0.23
N LEU A 45 13.49 11.59 -0.39
CA LEU A 45 12.82 11.32 -1.68
C LEU A 45 12.11 12.54 -2.29
N GLN A 46 12.77 13.70 -2.31
CA GLN A 46 12.17 15.02 -2.63
C GLN A 46 11.88 15.24 -4.13
N HIS A 47 12.25 14.30 -5.01
CA HIS A 47 12.30 14.52 -6.47
C HIS A 47 11.22 13.74 -7.26
N LEU A 48 10.29 13.04 -6.60
CA LEU A 48 9.37 12.10 -7.27
C LEU A 48 8.05 12.70 -7.77
N ALA A 49 7.94 14.02 -7.90
CA ALA A 49 6.79 14.65 -8.54
C ALA A 49 7.25 15.72 -9.54
N PHE A 50 7.58 15.34 -10.78
CA PHE A 50 7.52 16.24 -11.93
C PHE A 50 7.27 15.47 -13.26
N PRO A 51 6.62 16.12 -14.24
CA PRO A 51 6.13 15.50 -15.48
C PRO A 51 7.23 15.30 -16.52
N LEU A 52 7.06 14.27 -17.36
CA LEU A 52 8.02 13.90 -18.39
C LEU A 52 7.89 14.79 -19.64
N THR A 53 9.03 15.25 -20.16
CA THR A 53 9.19 15.57 -21.59
C THR A 53 10.41 14.87 -22.19
N SER A 54 10.20 14.46 -23.43
CA SER A 54 11.00 13.65 -24.35
C SER A 54 12.40 14.19 -24.70
N THR A 55 13.37 13.30 -25.00
CA THR A 55 13.94 13.11 -26.36
C THR A 55 14.98 11.96 -26.39
N GLY A 56 15.17 11.38 -27.58
CA GLY A 56 15.67 10.01 -27.81
C GLY A 56 17.19 9.77 -27.80
N ILE A 57 17.56 8.48 -27.93
CA ILE A 57 18.96 8.02 -28.00
C ILE A 57 19.13 6.91 -29.08
N ASP A 58 20.27 6.99 -29.75
CA ASP A 58 20.80 6.26 -30.92
C ASP A 58 21.05 4.75 -30.70
N GLN A 59 20.81 3.93 -31.73
CA GLN A 59 20.60 2.47 -31.70
C GLN A 59 21.86 1.59 -31.88
N ARG A 60 23.08 2.12 -31.84
CA ARG A 60 24.29 1.36 -32.25
C ARG A 60 25.22 0.88 -31.14
N LEU A 61 24.82 0.95 -29.87
CA LEU A 61 25.63 0.52 -28.71
C LEU A 61 25.00 -0.63 -27.88
N LEU A 62 23.96 -1.27 -28.39
CA LEU A 62 23.04 -2.12 -27.60
C LEU A 62 23.63 -3.41 -27.00
N PRO A 63 24.56 -4.18 -27.61
CA PRO A 63 24.91 -5.50 -27.04
C PRO A 63 25.74 -5.43 -25.75
N ASN A 64 26.70 -4.50 -25.66
CA ASN A 64 27.57 -4.37 -24.49
C ASN A 64 26.96 -3.50 -23.39
N LEU A 65 26.02 -2.63 -23.75
CA LEU A 65 25.27 -1.83 -22.79
C LEU A 65 24.24 -2.71 -22.04
N LEU A 66 23.54 -3.65 -22.71
CA LEU A 66 22.54 -4.51 -22.05
C LEU A 66 23.13 -5.43 -20.96
N MET A 67 24.37 -5.92 -21.11
CA MET A 67 25.00 -6.74 -20.08
C MET A 67 25.45 -5.90 -18.87
N GLN A 68 25.89 -4.65 -19.06
CA GLN A 68 26.27 -3.74 -17.97
C GLN A 68 25.08 -2.99 -17.35
N ILE A 69 23.99 -2.76 -18.10
CA ILE A 69 22.71 -2.21 -17.63
C ILE A 69 22.09 -3.16 -16.59
N SER A 70 22.16 -4.47 -16.81
CA SER A 70 21.64 -5.45 -15.83
C SER A 70 22.25 -5.34 -14.43
N THR A 71 23.42 -4.72 -14.29
CA THR A 71 24.14 -4.53 -13.02
C THR A 71 24.25 -3.06 -12.57
N ARG A 72 23.77 -2.10 -13.37
CA ARG A 72 23.88 -0.65 -13.07
C ARG A 72 22.68 0.19 -13.49
N GLU A 73 21.48 -0.39 -13.65
CA GLU A 73 20.27 0.41 -13.56
C GLU A 73 20.02 0.77 -12.10
N ASN A 74 20.38 2.01 -11.76
CA ASN A 74 19.77 2.84 -10.73
C ASN A 74 19.21 2.08 -9.52
N ASN A 75 19.98 2.08 -8.44
CA ASN A 75 19.57 1.73 -7.08
C ASN A 75 18.52 2.74 -6.54
N VAL A 76 17.53 3.08 -7.36
CA VAL A 76 16.32 3.78 -7.00
C VAL A 76 15.45 2.71 -6.39
N ALA A 77 15.14 2.86 -5.10
CA ALA A 77 14.16 2.04 -4.43
C ALA A 77 12.86 2.04 -5.27
N LYS A 78 12.56 0.91 -5.91
CA LYS A 78 11.37 0.77 -6.76
C LYS A 78 10.16 0.64 -5.85
N ILE A 79 9.41 1.73 -5.71
CA ILE A 79 8.10 1.71 -5.07
C ILE A 79 7.13 1.07 -6.06
N LYS A 80 6.38 0.06 -5.60
CA LYS A 80 5.27 -0.53 -6.35
C LYS A 80 3.98 -0.26 -5.58
N VAL A 81 3.03 0.42 -6.23
CA VAL A 81 1.73 0.76 -5.68
C VAL A 81 0.68 -0.16 -6.29
N VAL A 82 0.07 -0.99 -5.45
CA VAL A 82 -0.99 -1.92 -5.84
C VAL A 82 -2.26 -1.57 -5.09
N VAL A 83 -3.37 -1.45 -5.81
CA VAL A 83 -4.68 -1.19 -5.23
C VAL A 83 -5.54 -2.43 -5.32
N ARG A 84 -6.34 -2.70 -4.28
CA ARG A 84 -7.28 -3.81 -4.26
C ARG A 84 -8.69 -3.30 -3.95
N LYS A 85 -9.63 -3.59 -4.84
CA LYS A 85 -11.06 -3.47 -4.60
C LYS A 85 -11.52 -4.69 -3.78
N ARG A 86 -12.30 -4.47 -2.72
CA ARG A 86 -13.00 -5.55 -2.02
C ARG A 86 -14.44 -5.64 -2.53
N PRO A 87 -15.08 -6.82 -2.50
CA PRO A 87 -16.50 -6.89 -2.78
C PRO A 87 -17.32 -6.14 -1.72
N LEU A 88 -18.53 -5.74 -2.10
CA LEU A 88 -19.54 -5.28 -1.16
C LEU A 88 -19.86 -6.39 -0.15
N ASN A 89 -20.00 -6.01 1.13
CA ASN A 89 -20.34 -6.92 2.20
C ASN A 89 -21.86 -7.14 2.28
N LYS A 90 -22.28 -8.17 3.03
CA LYS A 90 -23.71 -8.53 3.16
C LYS A 90 -24.60 -7.38 3.67
N LYS A 91 -24.08 -6.49 4.53
CA LYS A 91 -24.84 -5.36 5.06
C LYS A 91 -25.00 -4.27 3.99
N GLU A 92 -23.95 -3.98 3.24
CA GLU A 92 -23.95 -3.02 2.12
C GLU A 92 -24.95 -3.47 1.04
N ILE A 93 -24.90 -4.75 0.65
CA ILE A 93 -25.86 -5.36 -0.29
C ILE A 93 -27.29 -5.28 0.26
N SER A 94 -27.51 -5.61 1.54
CA SER A 94 -28.86 -5.55 2.15
C SER A 94 -29.44 -4.14 2.18
N ARG A 95 -28.58 -3.12 2.23
CA ARG A 95 -28.96 -1.70 2.21
C ARG A 95 -29.08 -1.15 0.79
N LYS A 96 -28.81 -1.97 -0.23
CA LYS A 96 -28.76 -1.56 -1.64
C LYS A 96 -27.79 -0.40 -1.86
N GLU A 97 -26.63 -0.48 -1.22
CA GLU A 97 -25.53 0.45 -1.48
C GLU A 97 -24.97 0.19 -2.89
N ASP A 98 -24.68 1.26 -3.62
CA ASP A 98 -24.16 1.18 -4.98
C ASP A 98 -22.66 0.87 -4.98
N ASP A 99 -22.24 0.00 -5.90
CA ASP A 99 -20.82 -0.20 -6.19
C ASP A 99 -20.33 0.88 -7.16
N ILE A 100 -19.67 1.89 -6.61
CA ILE A 100 -19.20 3.06 -7.36
C ILE A 100 -17.77 2.89 -7.91
N VAL A 101 -17.17 1.70 -7.84
CA VAL A 101 -15.78 1.49 -8.28
C VAL A 101 -15.70 0.41 -9.35
N THR A 102 -15.16 0.76 -10.51
CA THR A 102 -14.84 -0.21 -11.57
C THR A 102 -13.34 -0.38 -11.72
N VAL A 103 -12.91 -1.59 -12.03
CA VAL A 103 -11.51 -1.95 -12.27
C VAL A 103 -11.40 -2.38 -13.74
N ASP A 104 -10.39 -1.85 -14.43
CA ASP A 104 -10.06 -2.22 -15.80
C ASP A 104 -8.54 -2.29 -15.95
N GLU A 105 -8.00 -3.46 -16.31
CA GLU A 105 -6.56 -3.73 -16.38
C GLU A 105 -5.74 -3.16 -15.20
N ASN A 106 -5.08 -2.01 -15.39
CA ASN A 106 -4.25 -1.31 -14.41
C ASN A 106 -4.85 0.05 -13.97
N ALA A 107 -6.11 0.29 -14.29
CA ALA A 107 -6.87 1.47 -13.94
C ALA A 107 -8.02 1.15 -12.99
N LEU A 108 -8.30 2.08 -12.10
CA LEU A 108 -9.45 2.08 -11.21
C LEU A 108 -10.24 3.35 -11.46
N THR A 109 -11.52 3.21 -11.75
CA THR A 109 -12.43 4.34 -11.95
C THR A 109 -13.42 4.44 -10.79
N VAL A 110 -13.47 5.60 -10.15
CA VAL A 110 -14.49 5.95 -9.15
C VAL A 110 -15.59 6.75 -9.85
N HIS A 111 -16.83 6.28 -9.71
CA HIS A 111 -18.04 6.88 -10.26
C HIS A 111 -18.71 7.73 -9.17
N GLU A 112 -18.27 8.98 -8.99
CA GLU A 112 -18.77 9.87 -7.95
C GLU A 112 -20.14 10.45 -8.33
N PRO A 113 -21.24 10.12 -7.63
CA PRO A 113 -22.54 10.71 -7.89
C PRO A 113 -22.58 12.17 -7.41
N LYS A 114 -22.98 13.09 -8.29
CA LYS A 114 -23.08 14.53 -8.01
C LYS A 114 -24.41 15.11 -8.45
N LEU A 115 -24.73 16.27 -7.87
CA LEU A 115 -25.84 17.11 -8.27
C LEU A 115 -25.29 18.41 -8.85
N LYS A 116 -25.82 18.80 -10.01
CA LYS A 116 -25.63 20.16 -10.53
C LYS A 116 -26.38 21.18 -9.66
N VAL A 117 -26.11 22.46 -9.88
CA VAL A 117 -26.80 23.57 -9.21
C VAL A 117 -28.33 23.52 -9.42
N ASP A 118 -28.76 23.03 -10.59
CA ASP A 118 -30.17 22.83 -10.93
C ASP A 118 -30.78 21.52 -10.41
N LEU A 119 -30.06 20.81 -9.52
CA LEU A 119 -30.43 19.50 -8.96
C LEU A 119 -30.46 18.34 -9.95
N THR A 120 -29.96 18.51 -11.18
CA THR A 120 -29.79 17.40 -12.11
C THR A 120 -28.68 16.46 -11.62
N ALA A 121 -29.01 15.18 -11.43
CA ALA A 121 -28.04 14.15 -11.08
C ALA A 121 -27.11 13.84 -12.27
N TYR A 122 -25.83 13.67 -11.97
CA TYR A 122 -24.82 13.19 -12.92
C TYR A 122 -23.75 12.39 -12.18
N VAL A 123 -22.94 11.64 -12.93
CA VAL A 123 -21.83 10.88 -12.39
C VAL A 123 -20.54 11.48 -12.93
N GLU A 124 -19.66 11.90 -12.03
CA GLU A 124 -18.31 12.30 -12.37
C GLU A 124 -17.37 11.09 -12.26
N LYS A 125 -16.56 10.85 -13.28
CA LYS A 125 -15.65 9.70 -13.33
C LYS A 125 -14.24 10.16 -13.01
N HIS A 126 -13.63 9.52 -12.02
CA HIS A 126 -12.23 9.76 -11.64
C HIS A 126 -11.44 8.49 -11.89
N GLU A 127 -10.52 8.54 -12.85
CA GLU A 127 -9.68 7.41 -13.22
C GLU A 127 -8.28 7.53 -12.61
N PHE A 128 -7.78 6.43 -12.05
CA PHE A 128 -6.49 6.35 -11.40
C PHE A 128 -5.73 5.12 -11.90
N CYS A 129 -4.48 5.31 -12.33
CA CYS A 129 -3.61 4.23 -12.78
C CYS A 129 -2.60 3.85 -11.70
N PHE A 130 -2.35 2.54 -11.55
CA PHE A 130 -1.42 1.99 -10.56
C PHE A 130 -0.53 0.92 -11.20
N ASP A 131 0.49 0.44 -10.48
CA ASP A 131 1.34 -0.66 -10.98
C ASP A 131 0.57 -1.98 -11.10
N ALA A 132 -0.50 -2.14 -10.33
CA ALA A 132 -1.52 -3.17 -10.50
C ALA A 132 -2.81 -2.76 -9.78
N VAL A 133 -3.94 -3.14 -10.37
CA VAL A 133 -5.26 -3.01 -9.75
C VAL A 133 -5.87 -4.40 -9.63
N LEU A 134 -6.21 -4.80 -8.42
CA LEU A 134 -6.77 -6.09 -8.09
C LEU A 134 -8.27 -5.93 -7.85
N ASP A 135 -9.08 -6.63 -8.63
CA ASP A 135 -10.53 -6.59 -8.49
C ASP A 135 -11.02 -7.36 -7.24
N GLU A 136 -12.34 -7.38 -7.07
CA GLU A 136 -13.03 -8.03 -5.96
C GLU A 136 -12.99 -9.56 -5.97
N HIS A 137 -12.69 -10.17 -7.11
CA HIS A 137 -12.60 -11.62 -7.29
C HIS A 137 -11.18 -12.14 -6.99
N VAL A 138 -10.17 -11.26 -6.98
CA VAL A 138 -8.78 -11.60 -6.66
C VAL A 138 -8.66 -12.18 -5.25
N THR A 139 -8.07 -13.38 -5.20
CA THR A 139 -7.79 -14.11 -3.96
C THR A 139 -6.57 -13.57 -3.23
N ASN A 140 -6.43 -13.89 -1.93
CA ASN A 140 -5.23 -13.50 -1.17
C ASN A 140 -3.94 -14.14 -1.72
N ASP A 141 -4.06 -15.27 -2.42
CA ASP A 141 -2.93 -15.96 -3.04
C ASP A 141 -2.44 -15.20 -4.27
N GLU A 142 -3.34 -14.64 -5.05
CA GLU A 142 -3.01 -13.76 -6.17
C GLU A 142 -2.46 -12.42 -5.68
N VAL A 143 -3.03 -11.85 -4.60
CA VAL A 143 -2.46 -10.68 -3.93
C VAL A 143 -1.00 -10.95 -3.55
N TYR A 144 -0.71 -12.09 -2.93
CA TYR A 144 0.66 -12.49 -2.58
C TYR A 144 1.58 -12.54 -3.81
N ARG A 145 1.14 -13.21 -4.88
CA ARG A 145 1.91 -13.36 -6.13
C ARG A 145 2.24 -12.03 -6.81
N VAL A 146 1.30 -11.09 -6.79
CA VAL A 146 1.50 -9.76 -7.42
C VAL A 146 2.35 -8.84 -6.54
N THR A 147 2.27 -8.96 -5.21
CA THR A 147 2.85 -7.99 -4.28
C THR A 147 4.13 -8.48 -3.60
N VAL A 148 4.12 -9.63 -2.95
CA VAL A 148 5.19 -10.09 -2.04
C VAL A 148 6.11 -11.10 -2.70
N GLU A 149 5.59 -12.02 -3.51
CA GLU A 149 6.40 -13.05 -4.18
C GLU A 149 7.60 -12.47 -4.97
N PRO A 150 7.46 -11.37 -5.74
CA PRO A 150 8.57 -10.78 -6.50
C PRO A 150 9.65 -10.17 -5.60
N ILE A 151 9.34 -9.92 -4.33
CA ILE A 151 10.26 -9.34 -3.35
C ILE A 151 11.21 -10.42 -2.79
N ILE A 152 10.75 -11.68 -2.71
CA ILE A 152 11.51 -12.78 -2.08
C ILE A 152 12.92 -12.92 -2.68
N PRO A 153 13.12 -12.98 -4.01
CA PRO A 153 14.46 -13.09 -4.58
C PRO A 153 15.36 -11.88 -4.27
N ILE A 154 14.77 -10.69 -4.17
CA ILE A 154 15.49 -9.43 -3.90
C ILE A 154 16.07 -9.44 -2.48
N ILE A 155 15.37 -10.05 -1.51
CA ILE A 155 15.88 -10.21 -0.13
C ILE A 155 17.17 -11.04 -0.11
N PHE A 156 17.26 -12.09 -0.94
CA PHE A 156 18.48 -12.92 -1.04
C PHE A 156 19.65 -12.20 -1.72
N GLN A 157 19.40 -11.08 -2.38
CA GLN A 157 20.44 -10.16 -2.89
C GLN A 157 20.91 -9.17 -1.81
N ARG A 158 20.55 -9.41 -0.54
CA ARG A 158 20.89 -8.58 0.64
C ARG A 158 20.22 -7.20 0.63
N THR A 159 19.08 -7.10 -0.03
CA THR A 159 18.26 -5.88 -0.08
C THR A 159 17.17 -5.93 0.98
N LYS A 160 16.85 -4.77 1.56
CA LYS A 160 15.72 -4.61 2.48
C LYS A 160 14.44 -4.35 1.68
N ALA A 161 13.34 -4.95 2.10
CA ALA A 161 12.04 -4.69 1.51
C ALA A 161 10.97 -4.55 2.59
N THR A 162 9.96 -3.73 2.29
CA THR A 162 8.83 -3.48 3.19
C THR A 162 7.54 -3.51 2.38
N CYS A 163 6.49 -4.11 2.95
CA CYS A 163 5.16 -4.14 2.36
C CYS A 163 4.19 -3.50 3.35
N PHE A 164 3.34 -2.60 2.85
CA PHE A 164 2.34 -1.90 3.64
C PHE A 164 0.94 -2.22 3.12
N ALA A 165 -0.02 -2.35 4.04
CA ALA A 165 -1.43 -2.27 3.70
C ALA A 165 -1.97 -0.92 4.16
N TYR A 166 -2.62 -0.18 3.26
CA TYR A 166 -3.19 1.13 3.52
C TYR A 166 -4.66 1.20 3.09
N GLY A 167 -5.43 2.08 3.71
CA GLY A 167 -6.85 2.29 3.43
C GLY A 167 -7.69 2.51 4.68
N GLN A 168 -8.97 2.86 4.50
CA GLN A 168 -9.90 3.13 5.58
C GLN A 168 -10.23 1.90 6.44
N THR A 169 -10.81 2.12 7.62
CA THR A 169 -11.36 1.02 8.45
C THR A 169 -12.44 0.26 7.66
N GLY A 170 -12.40 -1.07 7.72
CA GLY A 170 -13.30 -1.93 6.94
C GLY A 170 -12.92 -2.13 5.46
N SER A 171 -11.81 -1.57 4.97
CA SER A 171 -11.37 -1.78 3.56
C SER A 171 -10.73 -3.14 3.28
N GLY A 172 -10.49 -3.98 4.31
CA GLY A 172 -9.89 -5.31 4.15
C GLY A 172 -8.38 -5.38 4.34
N LYS A 173 -7.73 -4.36 4.92
CA LYS A 173 -6.27 -4.39 5.22
C LYS A 173 -5.83 -5.65 5.98
N THR A 174 -6.46 -5.93 7.12
CA THR A 174 -6.15 -7.12 7.93
C THR A 174 -6.42 -8.41 7.17
N PHE A 175 -7.54 -8.47 6.45
CA PHE A 175 -7.93 -9.63 5.64
C PHE A 175 -6.89 -9.93 4.54
N ALA A 176 -6.38 -8.90 3.88
CA ALA A 176 -5.36 -9.03 2.85
C ALA A 176 -3.99 -9.37 3.44
N MET A 177 -3.59 -8.73 4.54
CA MET A 177 -2.26 -8.85 5.13
C MET A 177 -2.07 -10.14 5.93
N GLN A 178 -3.08 -10.62 6.66
CA GLN A 178 -2.97 -11.76 7.58
C GLN A 178 -2.30 -13.03 6.96
N PRO A 179 -2.65 -13.48 5.73
CA PRO A 179 -2.04 -14.67 5.17
C PRO A 179 -0.65 -14.45 4.54
N LEU A 180 -0.25 -13.21 4.22
CA LEU A 180 0.96 -12.96 3.43
C LEU A 180 2.26 -13.29 4.18
N PRO A 181 2.45 -12.92 5.47
CA PRO A 181 3.67 -13.26 6.20
C PRO A 181 3.93 -14.76 6.28
N LEU A 182 2.87 -15.58 6.42
CA LEU A 182 3.01 -17.04 6.44
C LEU A 182 3.49 -17.58 5.08
N ARG A 183 2.90 -17.11 3.98
CA ARG A 183 3.34 -17.47 2.61
C ARG A 183 4.77 -17.00 2.34
N ALA A 184 5.10 -15.78 2.75
CA ALA A 184 6.45 -15.24 2.63
C ALA A 184 7.46 -16.10 3.41
N ALA A 185 7.15 -16.50 4.64
CA ALA A 185 8.02 -17.36 5.44
C ALA A 185 8.23 -18.73 4.77
N GLN A 186 7.18 -19.33 4.20
CA GLN A 186 7.29 -20.58 3.44
C GLN A 186 8.24 -20.41 2.25
N ASP A 187 8.12 -19.33 1.49
CA ASP A 187 8.97 -19.06 0.33
C ASP A 187 10.40 -18.75 0.71
N LEU A 188 10.63 -17.96 1.76
CA LEU A 188 11.96 -17.74 2.31
C LEU A 188 12.62 -19.07 2.68
N ILE A 189 11.92 -19.99 3.35
CA ILE A 189 12.44 -21.33 3.67
C ILE A 189 12.71 -22.15 2.41
N ARG A 190 11.83 -22.11 1.40
CA ARG A 190 12.06 -22.80 0.12
C ARG A 190 13.30 -22.27 -0.59
N PHE A 191 13.50 -20.96 -0.63
CA PHE A 191 14.67 -20.34 -1.21
C PHE A 191 15.95 -20.68 -0.44
N LEU A 192 15.92 -20.66 0.90
CA LEU A 192 17.08 -21.03 1.74
C LEU A 192 17.60 -22.44 1.42
N HIS A 193 16.73 -23.37 1.05
CA HIS A 193 17.10 -24.73 0.69
C HIS A 193 17.65 -24.90 -0.73
N GLN A 194 17.64 -23.86 -1.57
CA GLN A 194 18.21 -23.97 -2.92
C GLN A 194 19.75 -24.08 -2.83
N PRO A 195 20.38 -24.96 -3.63
CA PRO A 195 21.83 -25.22 -3.56
C PRO A 195 22.70 -23.96 -3.71
N VAL A 196 22.25 -22.98 -4.51
CA VAL A 196 22.95 -21.71 -4.74
C VAL A 196 23.14 -20.87 -3.46
N TYR A 197 22.30 -21.09 -2.43
CA TYR A 197 22.34 -20.35 -1.17
C TYR A 197 22.96 -21.14 -0.01
N HIS A 198 23.29 -22.43 -0.18
CA HIS A 198 23.84 -23.27 0.89
C HIS A 198 25.19 -22.75 1.41
N SER A 199 26.04 -22.25 0.52
CA SER A 199 27.35 -21.69 0.88
C SER A 199 27.25 -20.33 1.59
N GLN A 200 26.09 -19.66 1.55
CA GLN A 200 25.93 -18.31 2.08
C GLN A 200 25.57 -18.27 3.57
N ARG A 201 25.30 -19.43 4.20
CA ARG A 201 25.03 -19.59 5.64
C ARG A 201 23.99 -18.59 6.21
N PHE A 202 22.91 -18.36 5.47
CA PHE A 202 21.82 -17.51 5.92
C PHE A 202 21.21 -18.02 7.23
N LYS A 203 20.74 -17.09 8.06
CA LYS A 203 19.94 -17.35 9.27
C LYS A 203 18.64 -16.55 9.16
N LEU A 204 17.52 -17.20 9.48
CA LEU A 204 16.21 -16.56 9.51
C LEU A 204 15.87 -16.13 10.94
N TRP A 205 15.44 -14.89 11.09
CA TRP A 205 14.95 -14.33 12.35
C TRP A 205 13.55 -13.77 12.10
N LEU A 206 12.68 -13.87 13.10
CA LEU A 206 11.32 -13.35 13.06
C LEU A 206 11.10 -12.43 14.25
N SER A 207 10.46 -11.30 14.01
CA SER A 207 9.91 -10.42 15.04
C SER A 207 8.47 -10.07 14.68
N TYR A 208 7.64 -9.87 15.69
CA TYR A 208 6.26 -9.44 15.50
C TYR A 208 5.88 -8.48 16.61
N PHE A 209 5.46 -7.27 16.26
CA PHE A 209 5.19 -6.22 17.23
C PHE A 209 4.00 -5.35 16.81
N GLU A 210 3.42 -4.66 17.78
CA GLU A 210 2.37 -3.67 17.61
C GLU A 210 2.88 -2.30 18.06
N ILE A 211 2.53 -1.24 17.32
CA ILE A 211 2.75 0.14 17.75
C ILE A 211 1.40 0.72 18.12
N TYR A 212 1.20 0.97 19.42
CA TYR A 212 -0.05 1.49 19.95
C TYR A 212 0.22 2.60 20.97
N GLY A 213 -0.43 3.76 20.80
CA GLY A 213 -0.25 4.92 21.68
C GLY A 213 1.20 5.43 21.78
N GLY A 214 1.97 5.34 20.68
CA GLY A 214 3.38 5.72 20.65
C GLY A 214 4.32 4.74 21.37
N LYS A 215 3.81 3.61 21.86
CA LYS A 215 4.58 2.53 22.47
C LYS A 215 4.67 1.33 21.54
N LEU A 216 5.78 0.61 21.64
CA LEU A 216 6.03 -0.65 20.94
C LEU A 216 5.70 -1.80 21.90
N PHE A 217 4.96 -2.79 21.43
CA PHE A 217 4.61 -3.99 22.17
C PHE A 217 5.06 -5.23 21.40
N ASP A 218 5.89 -6.06 22.01
CA ASP A 218 6.29 -7.34 21.40
C ASP A 218 5.12 -8.35 21.45
N LEU A 219 4.70 -8.82 20.28
CA LEU A 219 3.60 -9.78 20.13
C LEU A 219 4.07 -11.24 20.19
N LEU A 220 5.38 -11.50 20.17
CA LEU A 220 5.95 -12.83 20.41
C LEU A 220 6.22 -13.08 21.90
N SER A 221 6.12 -12.04 22.72
CA SER A 221 6.24 -12.06 24.18
C SER A 221 4.91 -11.65 24.82
N ASP A 222 4.87 -11.50 26.15
CA ASP A 222 3.67 -11.09 26.90
C ASP A 222 3.25 -9.61 26.71
N ARG A 223 3.42 -9.02 25.51
CA ARG A 223 3.17 -7.59 25.22
C ARG A 223 3.87 -6.66 26.22
N LYS A 224 5.12 -6.96 26.54
CA LYS A 224 5.98 -6.08 27.34
C LYS A 224 6.57 -4.96 26.50
#